data_AF-A0A7H4N714-F1
#
_entry.id   AF-A0A7H4N714-F1
#
_cell.length_a   1.000
_cell.length_b   1.000
_cell.length_c   1.000
_cell.angle_alpha   90.00
_cell.angle_beta   90.00
_cell.angle_gamma   90.00
#
_symmetry.space_group_name_H-M   'P 1'
#
loop_
_entity.id
_entity.type
_entity.pdbx_description
1 polymer ?
#
loop_
_entity_poly.entity_id
_entity_poly.type
_entity_poly.pdbx_seq_one_letter_code
_entity_poly.pdbx_strand_id
1 'polypeptide(L)'
;MFHQTHGRRLRPTVRPPRLGGNARMGVFATRSTFRPNPIGMSLVELKGIRCQKEHVVLELGSLDLVDGTPVVDIKPYLPFAEALPEASASYAQQAPQAEVAVSFTPETEARLFRTGKALSPT
;
A
#
# COMPACT_ATOMS: atom_id res chain seq x y z
N MET A 1 4.60 -6.55 7.74
CA MET A 1 4.19 -6.30 9.15
C MET A 1 4.07 -4.80 9.40
N PHE A 2 3.03 -4.33 10.09
CA PHE A 2 2.90 -2.92 10.48
C PHE A 2 3.84 -2.60 11.66
N HIS A 3 5.14 -2.62 11.41
CA HIS A 3 6.18 -2.46 12.44
C HIS A 3 6.14 -1.09 13.11
N GLN A 4 5.73 -0.03 12.40
CA GLN A 4 5.57 1.32 12.96
C GLN A 4 4.38 1.47 13.93
N THR A 5 3.44 0.51 13.94
CA THR A 5 2.34 0.47 14.91
C THR A 5 2.48 -0.66 15.92
N HIS A 6 3.52 -1.48 15.81
CA HIS A 6 3.79 -2.58 16.72
C HIS A 6 4.06 -2.05 18.13
N GLY A 7 3.54 -2.75 19.15
CA GLY A 7 3.65 -2.32 20.56
C GLY A 7 2.74 -1.16 20.98
N ARG A 8 1.99 -0.53 20.06
CA ARG A 8 1.01 0.50 20.44
C ARG A 8 -0.25 -0.12 21.06
N ARG A 9 -0.89 0.63 21.96
CA ARG A 9 -2.17 0.23 22.58
C ARG A 9 -3.21 -0.12 21.52
N LEU A 10 -3.75 -1.34 21.61
CA LEU A 10 -4.83 -1.79 20.74
C LEU A 10 -6.04 -0.86 20.87
N ARG A 11 -6.60 -0.47 19.72
CA ARG A 11 -7.86 0.27 19.64
C ARG A 11 -8.87 -0.62 18.93
N PRO A 12 -9.97 -1.05 19.57
CA PRO A 12 -10.93 -1.97 18.96
C PRO A 12 -11.69 -1.33 17.77
N THR A 13 -11.71 0.00 17.69
CA THR A 13 -12.36 0.75 16.63
C THR A 13 -11.51 1.91 16.12
N VAL A 14 -11.64 2.21 14.83
CA VAL A 14 -10.96 3.31 14.12
C VAL A 14 -11.95 4.20 13.37
N ARG A 15 -11.48 5.32 12.83
CA ARG A 15 -12.26 6.24 12.00
C ARG A 15 -11.71 6.21 10.57
N PRO A 16 -12.27 5.38 9.67
CA PRO A 16 -11.80 5.31 8.28
C PRO A 16 -11.98 6.66 7.58
N PRO A 17 -10.96 7.18 6.86
CA PRO A 17 -11.08 8.46 6.14
C PRO A 17 -12.24 8.46 5.14
N ARG A 18 -12.49 7.33 4.48
CA ARG A 18 -13.53 7.15 3.46
C ARG A 18 -14.97 7.11 4.01
N LEU A 19 -15.14 7.20 5.33
CA LEU A 19 -16.45 7.33 6.00
C LEU A 19 -16.65 8.74 6.58
N GLY A 20 -15.97 9.75 6.03
CA GLY A 20 -16.07 11.14 6.47
C GLY A 20 -15.50 11.40 7.86
N GLY A 21 -14.72 10.46 8.43
CA GLY A 21 -14.04 10.61 9.74
C GLY A 21 -14.96 10.59 10.97
N ASN A 22 -16.26 10.78 10.80
CA ASN A 22 -17.21 10.90 11.90
C ASN A 22 -17.76 9.56 12.40
N ALA A 23 -17.78 8.53 11.54
CA ALA A 23 -18.17 7.18 11.92
C ALA A 23 -16.99 6.36 12.45
N ARG A 24 -17.20 5.59 13.53
CA ARG A 24 -16.24 4.58 14.00
C ARG A 24 -16.63 3.21 13.49
N MET A 25 -15.63 2.40 13.16
CA MET A 25 -15.80 1.02 12.70
C MET A 25 -14.84 0.11 13.45
N GLY A 26 -15.28 -1.13 13.73
CA GLY A 26 -14.42 -2.15 14.32
C GLY A 26 -13.22 -2.47 13.44
N VAL A 27 -12.04 -2.69 14.02
CA VAL A 27 -10.79 -2.88 13.26
C VAL A 27 -10.86 -4.03 12.26
N PHE A 28 -11.63 -5.08 12.54
CA PHE A 28 -11.81 -6.23 11.64
C PHE A 28 -12.68 -5.94 10.41
N ALA A 29 -13.54 -4.93 10.48
CA ALA A 29 -14.31 -4.46 9.32
C ALA A 29 -13.53 -3.42 8.49
N THR A 30 -12.25 -3.19 8.80
CA THR A 30 -11.38 -2.20 8.14
C THR A 30 -10.03 -2.78 7.76
N ARG A 31 -9.25 -2.03 6.98
CA ARG A 31 -7.83 -2.30 6.71
C ARG A 31 -6.88 -1.50 7.62
N SER A 32 -7.26 -1.26 8.88
CA SER A 32 -6.41 -0.48 9.80
C SER A 32 -5.08 -1.17 10.09
N THR A 33 -4.04 -0.37 10.32
CA THR A 33 -2.75 -0.84 10.85
C THR A 33 -2.76 -1.12 12.36
N PHE A 34 -3.80 -0.69 13.07
CA PHE A 34 -3.98 -0.92 14.50
C PHE A 34 -4.83 -2.18 14.74
N ARG A 35 -4.22 -3.36 14.62
CA ARG A 35 -4.89 -4.66 14.77
C ARG A 35 -4.18 -5.52 15.83
N PRO A 36 -4.87 -6.50 16.45
CA PRO A 36 -4.23 -7.40 17.43
C PRO A 36 -2.99 -8.09 16.85
N ASN A 37 -3.10 -8.56 15.60
CA ASN A 37 -2.00 -9.06 14.81
C ASN A 37 -1.70 -8.02 13.70
N PRO A 38 -0.59 -7.27 13.77
CA PRO A 38 -0.27 -6.17 12.84
C PRO A 38 0.27 -6.70 11.51
N ILE A 39 -0.52 -7.55 10.85
CA ILE A 39 -0.22 -8.13 9.54
C ILE A 39 -1.07 -7.40 8.50
N GLY A 40 -0.38 -6.88 7.49
CA GLY A 40 -0.96 -6.33 6.27
C GLY A 40 -0.74 -7.30 5.11
N MET A 41 -1.58 -7.19 4.09
CA MET A 41 -1.50 -7.99 2.87
C MET A 41 -1.56 -7.06 1.68
N SER A 42 -0.66 -7.27 0.72
CA SER A 42 -0.55 -6.47 -0.49
C SER A 42 -0.55 -7.44 -1.68
N LEU A 43 -1.46 -7.22 -2.64
CA LEU A 43 -1.39 -7.87 -3.94
C LEU A 43 -0.50 -7.00 -4.82
N VAL A 44 0.59 -7.57 -5.31
CA VAL A 44 1.65 -6.83 -5.99
C VAL A 44 2.06 -7.55 -7.26
N GLU A 45 2.37 -6.78 -8.30
CA GLU A 45 2.92 -7.32 -9.54
C GLU A 45 4.40 -7.67 -9.33
N LEU A 46 4.81 -8.88 -9.75
CA LEU A 46 6.21 -9.26 -9.85
C LEU A 46 6.75 -8.84 -11.22
N LYS A 47 7.63 -7.85 -11.25
CA LYS A 47 8.25 -7.32 -12.47
C LYS A 47 9.51 -8.07 -12.87
N GLY A 48 10.20 -8.67 -11.90
CA GLY A 48 11.44 -9.41 -12.15
C GLY A 48 12.04 -9.99 -10.89
N ILE A 49 13.03 -10.86 -11.09
CA ILE A 49 13.79 -11.52 -10.03
C ILE A 49 15.27 -11.35 -10.37
N ARG A 50 16.04 -10.80 -9.42
CA ARG A 50 17.49 -10.66 -9.54
C ARG A 50 18.17 -11.44 -8.43
N CYS A 51 19.10 -12.31 -8.80
CA CYS A 51 19.95 -13.02 -7.86
C CYS A 51 21.30 -12.30 -7.77
N GLN A 52 21.69 -11.87 -6.57
CA GLN A 52 22.94 -11.15 -6.31
C GLN A 52 23.70 -11.84 -5.16
N LYS A 53 24.79 -12.54 -5.48
CA LYS A 53 25.57 -13.32 -4.51
C LYS A 53 24.66 -14.27 -3.71
N GLU A 54 24.48 -14.03 -2.42
CA GLU A 54 23.66 -14.83 -1.49
C GLU A 54 22.24 -14.25 -1.30
N HIS A 55 21.85 -13.26 -2.10
CA HIS A 55 20.56 -12.59 -1.98
C HIS A 55 19.69 -12.80 -3.23
N VAL A 56 18.38 -12.95 -2.98
CA VAL A 56 17.35 -12.91 -4.02
C VAL A 56 16.55 -11.62 -3.83
N VAL A 57 16.44 -10.82 -4.89
CA VAL A 57 15.72 -9.55 -4.90
C VAL A 57 14.54 -9.65 -5.84
N LEU A 58 13.34 -9.44 -5.30
CA LEU A 58 12.11 -9.33 -6.09
C LEU A 58 11.90 -7.87 -6.49
N GLU A 59 11.78 -7.62 -7.78
CA GLU A 59 11.41 -6.32 -8.31
C GLU A 59 9.89 -6.27 -8.44
N LEU A 60 9.25 -5.36 -7.71
CA LEU A 60 7.80 -5.32 -7.58
C LEU A 60 7.22 -4.05 -8.23
N GLY A 61 5.95 -4.12 -8.62
CA GLY A 61 5.15 -2.97 -9.01
C GLY A 61 4.75 -2.09 -7.83
N SER A 62 3.59 -1.45 -7.93
CA SER A 62 3.08 -0.56 -6.87
C SER A 62 2.95 -1.30 -5.53
N LEU A 63 3.55 -0.74 -4.49
CA LEU A 63 3.52 -1.25 -3.11
C LEU A 63 2.95 -0.18 -2.17
N ASP A 64 2.31 -0.63 -1.10
CA ASP A 64 1.80 0.19 0.00
C ASP A 64 2.59 0.00 1.31
N LEU A 65 3.88 -0.34 1.19
CA LEU A 65 4.79 -0.56 2.31
C LEU A 65 5.73 0.65 2.51
N VAL A 66 6.03 0.95 3.76
CA VAL A 66 7.14 1.87 4.09
C VAL A 66 8.47 1.12 4.03
N ASP A 67 9.56 1.84 3.76
CA ASP A 67 10.90 1.25 3.73
C ASP A 67 11.24 0.53 5.05
N GLY A 68 12.01 -0.56 4.96
CA GLY A 68 12.34 -1.42 6.09
C GLY A 68 11.20 -2.26 6.65
N THR A 69 10.01 -2.28 6.01
CA THR A 69 8.89 -3.11 6.48
C THR A 69 9.24 -4.60 6.44
N PRO A 70 9.18 -5.32 7.58
CA PRO A 70 9.43 -6.76 7.59
C PRO A 70 8.38 -7.53 6.78
N VAL A 71 8.86 -8.36 5.85
CA VAL A 71 8.06 -9.33 5.09
C VAL A 71 7.99 -10.62 5.90
N VAL A 72 6.77 -11.14 6.07
CA VAL A 72 6.52 -12.33 6.90
C VAL A 72 6.21 -13.57 6.07
N ASP A 73 5.77 -13.38 4.83
CA ASP A 73 5.31 -14.45 3.94
C ASP A 73 5.26 -13.94 2.49
N ILE A 74 5.42 -14.84 1.52
CA ILE A 74 5.31 -14.57 0.08
C ILE A 74 4.56 -15.74 -0.54
N LYS A 75 3.46 -15.46 -1.24
CA LYS A 75 2.63 -16.48 -1.91
C LYS A 75 2.35 -16.06 -3.35
N PRO A 76 2.30 -17.02 -4.30
CA PRO A 76 1.84 -16.72 -5.65
C PRO A 76 0.34 -16.37 -5.61
N TYR A 77 -0.06 -15.35 -6.37
CA TYR A 77 -1.47 -15.06 -6.57
C TYR A 77 -2.09 -16.11 -7.49
N LEU A 78 -3.16 -16.76 -7.05
CA LEU A 78 -3.88 -17.79 -7.78
C LEU A 78 -5.28 -17.28 -8.15
N PRO A 79 -5.50 -16.79 -9.39
CA PRO A 79 -6.77 -16.17 -9.76
C PRO A 79 -7.99 -17.05 -9.49
N PHE A 80 -7.91 -18.36 -9.72
CA PHE A 80 -9.03 -19.29 -9.50
C PHE A 80 -9.42 -19.43 -8.02
N ALA A 81 -8.51 -19.14 -7.08
CA ALA A 81 -8.72 -19.30 -5.65
C ALA A 81 -8.95 -17.96 -4.94
N GLU A 82 -8.38 -16.87 -5.46
CA GLU A 82 -8.30 -15.59 -4.77
C GLU A 82 -9.10 -14.46 -5.46
N ALA A 83 -9.40 -14.58 -6.76
CA ALA A 83 -10.18 -13.56 -7.45
C ALA A 83 -11.67 -13.68 -7.07
N LEU A 84 -12.25 -12.59 -6.58
CA LEU A 84 -13.69 -12.46 -6.39
C LEU A 84 -14.19 -11.17 -7.09
N PRO A 85 -14.40 -11.20 -8.42
CA PRO A 85 -14.75 -10.01 -9.20
C PRO A 85 -16.04 -9.33 -8.74
N GLU A 86 -17.00 -10.12 -8.24
CA GLU A 86 -18.30 -9.64 -7.76
C GLU A 86 -18.28 -9.17 -6.30
N ALA A 87 -17.10 -9.08 -5.67
CA ALA A 87 -17.00 -8.60 -4.29
C ALA A 87 -17.48 -7.16 -4.16
N SER A 88 -18.32 -6.89 -3.16
CA SER A 88 -18.82 -5.54 -2.86
C SER A 88 -18.43 -5.10 -1.46
N ALA A 89 -18.36 -3.78 -1.27
CA ALA A 89 -18.08 -3.16 0.02
C ALA A 89 -19.17 -2.16 0.39
N SER A 90 -19.53 -2.05 1.67
CA SER A 90 -20.52 -1.06 2.14
C SER A 90 -19.99 0.38 2.15
N TYR A 91 -18.69 0.56 1.90
CA TYR A 91 -18.03 1.85 1.81
C TYR A 91 -16.85 1.75 0.83
N ALA A 92 -16.44 2.89 0.26
CA ALA A 92 -15.29 2.97 -0.63
C ALA A 92 -15.34 2.07 -1.88
N GLN A 93 -16.53 1.95 -2.50
CA GLN A 93 -16.71 1.12 -3.69
C GLN A 93 -15.95 1.60 -4.91
N GLN A 94 -15.76 2.91 -5.04
CA GLN A 94 -15.09 3.52 -6.19
C GLN A 94 -13.66 3.92 -5.81
N ALA A 95 -12.76 3.81 -6.79
CA ALA A 95 -11.44 4.40 -6.67
C ALA A 95 -11.57 5.93 -6.52
N PRO A 96 -10.66 6.60 -5.79
CA PRO A 96 -10.62 8.05 -5.78
C PRO A 96 -10.42 8.58 -7.20
N GLN A 97 -11.10 9.67 -7.55
CA GLN A 97 -10.74 10.43 -8.75
C GLN A 97 -9.31 10.95 -8.56
N ALA A 98 -8.40 10.49 -9.43
CA ALA A 98 -6.97 10.72 -9.29
C ALA A 98 -6.46 11.93 -10.10
N GLU A 99 -7.36 12.70 -10.74
CA GLU A 99 -6.99 13.80 -11.62
C GLU A 99 -6.86 15.11 -10.84
N VAL A 100 -5.75 15.25 -10.11
CA VAL A 100 -5.30 16.55 -9.62
C VAL A 100 -4.16 17.00 -10.51
N ALA A 101 -4.32 18.13 -11.19
CA ALA A 101 -3.25 18.72 -11.98
C ALA A 101 -2.09 19.11 -11.06
N VAL A 102 -0.92 18.51 -11.26
CA VAL A 102 0.31 18.83 -10.54
C VAL A 102 1.19 19.68 -11.45
N SER A 103 1.58 20.87 -10.99
CA SER A 103 2.56 21.72 -11.65
C SER A 103 3.75 22.00 -10.72
N PHE A 104 4.92 22.24 -11.30
CA PHE A 104 6.14 22.56 -10.58
C PHE A 104 6.55 24.01 -10.84
N THR A 105 7.18 24.65 -9.86
CA THR A 105 7.86 25.94 -10.10
C THR A 105 9.13 25.72 -10.90
N PRO A 106 9.63 26.73 -11.66
CA PRO A 106 10.88 26.61 -12.42
C PRO A 106 12.08 26.13 -11.58
N GLU A 107 12.19 26.60 -10.33
CA GLU A 107 13.26 26.20 -9.41
C GLU A 107 13.16 24.72 -8.99
N THR A 108 11.93 24.21 -8.91
CA THR A 108 11.64 22.82 -8.53
C THR A 108 11.95 21.88 -9.69
N GLU A 109 11.56 22.23 -10.92
CA GLU A 109 11.92 21.48 -12.12
C GLU A 109 13.44 21.35 -12.26
N ALA A 110 14.18 22.46 -12.09
CA ALA A 110 15.65 22.46 -12.14
C ALA A 110 16.31 21.61 -11.05
N ARG A 111 15.63 21.32 -9.94
CA ARG A 111 16.11 20.40 -8.89
C ARG A 111 15.82 18.94 -9.21
N LEU A 112 14.67 18.63 -9.82
CA LEU A 112 14.28 17.26 -10.16
C LEU A 112 15.27 16.61 -11.14
N PHE A 113 15.68 17.34 -12.20
CA PHE A 113 16.63 16.82 -13.20
C PHE A 113 18.01 16.45 -12.63
N ARG A 114 18.40 17.03 -11.49
CA ARG A 114 19.68 16.71 -10.84
C ARG A 114 19.67 15.42 -10.00
N THR A 115 18.48 14.89 -9.68
CA THR A 115 18.34 13.74 -8.77
C THR A 115 18.27 12.38 -9.49
N GLY A 116 18.38 12.33 -10.82
CA GLY A 116 18.45 11.08 -11.59
C GLY A 116 17.17 10.24 -11.59
N LYS A 117 16.09 10.67 -10.90
CA LYS A 117 14.77 10.05 -11.01
C LYS A 117 14.05 10.67 -12.21
N ALA A 118 14.22 10.07 -13.39
CA ALA A 118 13.31 10.30 -14.49
C ALA A 118 11.91 9.87 -14.03
N LEU A 119 11.02 10.83 -13.79
CA LEU A 119 9.60 10.55 -13.65
C LEU A 119 9.13 10.12 -15.04
N SER A 120 8.85 8.83 -15.20
CA SER A 120 8.08 8.36 -16.35
C SER A 120 6.74 9.10 -16.36
N PRO A 121 6.37 9.80 -17.45
CA PRO A 121 5.07 10.42 -17.53
C PRO A 121 4.00 9.32 -17.45
N THR A 122 3.02 9.55 -16.58
CA THR A 122 1.76 8.81 -16.50
C THR A 122 0.97 8.91 -17.79
#